data_AF-A0A1U7HYJ9-F1
#
_entry.id   AF-A0A1U7HYJ9-F1
#
_cell.length_a   1.000
_cell.length_b   1.000
_cell.length_c   1.000
_cell.angle_alpha   90.00
_cell.angle_beta   90.00
_cell.angle_gamma   90.00
#
_symmetry.space_group_name_H-M   'P 1'
#
loop_
_entity.id
_entity.type
_entity.pdbx_description
1 polymer ?
#
loop_
_entity_poly.entity_id
_entity_poly.type
_entity_poly.pdbx_seq_one_letter_code
_entity_poly.pdbx_strand_id
1 'polypeptide(L)'
;MTRQNALRDILQQPTLEAMKQAVNQLNVGELVSLLPTIALNKRVLLFLLLEEPTALHVFRGLRFEEQLILLYAMESSEQSWLLNLLEPDEQAVLLAILRRGQFRLSYATADI
;
A
#
# COMPACT_ATOMS: atom_id res chain seq x y z
N MET A 1 18.49 -12.57 5.26
CA MET A 1 17.35 -12.27 6.17
C MET A 1 16.08 -12.79 5.53
N THR A 2 15.22 -13.51 6.26
CA THR A 2 13.89 -13.90 5.76
C THR A 2 12.98 -12.67 5.71
N ARG A 3 12.07 -12.59 4.73
CA ARG A 3 11.20 -11.41 4.48
C ARG A 3 10.39 -10.95 5.71
N GLN A 4 9.97 -11.89 6.57
CA GLN A 4 9.29 -11.59 7.83
C GLN A 4 10.16 -10.82 8.83
N ASN A 5 11.49 -11.01 8.79
CA ASN A 5 12.41 -10.31 9.68
C ASN A 5 12.54 -8.84 9.26
N ALA A 6 12.66 -8.56 7.96
CA ALA A 6 12.78 -7.18 7.45
C ALA A 6 11.61 -6.28 7.87
N LEU A 7 10.37 -6.80 7.80
CA LEU A 7 9.18 -6.08 8.26
C LEU A 7 9.17 -5.82 9.76
N ARG A 8 9.55 -6.83 10.54
CA ARG A 8 9.65 -6.69 11.99
C ARG A 8 10.72 -5.65 12.34
N ASP A 9 11.84 -5.67 11.64
CA ASP A 9 12.96 -4.75 11.86
C ASP A 9 12.57 -3.30 11.48
N ILE A 10 11.79 -3.10 10.42
CA ILE A 10 11.25 -1.79 10.04
C ILE A 10 10.26 -1.29 11.10
N LEU A 11 9.28 -2.11 11.50
CA LEU A 11 8.25 -1.69 12.46
C LEU A 11 8.76 -1.57 13.91
N GLN A 12 9.97 -2.07 14.20
CA GLN A 12 10.62 -1.93 15.50
C GLN A 12 11.58 -0.72 15.58
N GLN A 13 11.68 0.09 14.52
CA GLN A 13 12.49 1.31 14.57
C GLN A 13 11.92 2.30 15.59
N PRO A 14 12.78 3.02 16.33
CA PRO A 14 12.37 3.87 17.44
C PRO A 14 11.66 5.16 17.01
N THR A 15 11.80 5.56 15.73
CA THR A 15 11.24 6.82 15.20
C THR A 15 10.61 6.63 13.84
N LEU A 16 9.64 7.49 13.51
CA LEU A 16 9.00 7.53 12.19
C LEU A 16 10.01 7.72 11.06
N GLU A 17 11.00 8.59 11.27
CA GLU A 17 12.04 8.87 10.29
C GLU A 17 12.90 7.62 10.01
N ALA A 18 13.25 6.87 11.06
CA ALA A 18 13.98 5.62 10.91
C ALA A 18 13.14 4.54 10.20
N MET A 19 11.82 4.49 10.47
CA MET A 19 10.91 3.60 9.73
C MET A 19 10.85 3.96 8.24
N LYS A 20 10.73 5.26 7.91
CA LYS A 20 10.75 5.75 6.52
C LYS A 20 12.06 5.42 5.82
N GLN A 21 13.19 5.69 6.46
CA GLN A 21 14.51 5.36 5.91
C GLN A 21 14.65 3.86 5.66
N ALA A 22 14.24 3.02 6.62
CA ALA A 22 14.37 1.58 6.50
C ALA A 22 13.47 0.99 5.40
N VAL A 23 12.23 1.46 5.25
CA VAL A 23 11.32 0.93 4.21
C VAL A 23 11.77 1.35 2.80
N ASN A 24 12.30 2.56 2.63
CA ASN A 24 12.76 3.06 1.33
C ASN A 24 14.15 2.52 0.92
N GLN A 25 14.83 1.74 1.78
CA GLN A 25 16.02 0.97 1.39
C GLN A 25 15.68 -0.33 0.65
N LEU A 26 14.44 -0.80 0.76
CA LEU A 26 13.96 -1.96 0.02
C LEU A 26 13.75 -1.59 -1.45
N ASN A 27 14.05 -2.51 -2.36
CA ASN A 27 13.77 -2.25 -3.77
C ASN A 27 12.26 -2.43 -4.08
N VAL A 28 11.80 -1.83 -5.18
CA VAL A 28 10.38 -1.88 -5.58
C VAL A 28 9.86 -3.32 -5.70
N GLY A 29 10.64 -4.24 -6.27
CA GLY A 29 10.23 -5.63 -6.43
C GLY A 29 10.05 -6.36 -5.10
N GLU A 30 10.92 -6.07 -4.12
CA GLU A 30 10.77 -6.55 -2.75
C GLU A 30 9.48 -6.02 -2.13
N LEU A 31 9.23 -4.71 -2.21
CA LEU A 31 8.04 -4.06 -1.66
C LEU A 31 6.73 -4.61 -2.29
N VAL A 32 6.69 -4.75 -3.61
CA VAL A 32 5.56 -5.35 -4.35
C VAL A 32 5.29 -6.78 -3.88
N SER A 33 6.34 -7.59 -3.68
CA SER A 33 6.19 -8.96 -3.19
C SER A 33 5.80 -9.05 -1.71
N LEU A 34 6.14 -8.03 -0.92
CA LEU A 34 6.03 -8.03 0.53
C LEU A 34 4.67 -7.54 1.01
N LEU A 35 4.16 -6.45 0.43
CA LEU A 35 2.91 -5.82 0.85
C LEU A 35 1.72 -6.80 0.87
N PRO A 36 1.51 -7.70 -0.11
CA PRO A 36 0.39 -8.65 -0.06
C PRO A 36 0.50 -9.71 1.04
N THR A 37 1.66 -9.86 1.70
CA THR A 37 1.92 -10.93 2.68
C THR A 37 1.68 -10.51 4.14
N ILE A 38 1.38 -9.24 4.39
CA ILE A 38 1.20 -8.69 5.75
C ILE A 38 -0.26 -8.35 6.04
N ALA A 39 -0.59 -8.10 7.30
CA ALA A 39 -1.92 -7.63 7.70
C ALA A 39 -2.24 -6.26 7.06
N LEU A 40 -3.50 -6.05 6.68
CA LEU A 40 -3.94 -4.92 5.85
C LEU A 40 -3.59 -3.55 6.45
N ASN A 41 -3.82 -3.36 7.75
CA ASN A 41 -3.43 -2.15 8.47
C ASN A 41 -1.93 -1.85 8.39
N LYS A 42 -1.08 -2.89 8.44
CA LYS A 42 0.36 -2.76 8.29
C LYS A 42 0.78 -2.46 6.84
N ARG A 43 0.00 -2.90 5.84
CA ARG A 43 0.21 -2.55 4.41
C ARG A 43 0.08 -1.05 4.21
N VAL A 44 -1.04 -0.49 4.67
CA VAL A 44 -1.33 0.94 4.55
C VAL A 44 -0.22 1.74 5.21
N LEU A 45 0.12 1.41 6.47
CA LEU A 45 1.20 2.10 7.18
C LEU A 45 2.53 2.04 6.42
N LEU A 46 2.98 0.87 5.99
CA LEU A 46 4.26 0.75 5.27
C LEU A 46 4.23 1.49 3.93
N PHE A 47 3.10 1.45 3.22
CA PHE A 47 2.95 2.15 1.96
C PHE A 47 3.01 3.67 2.14
N LEU A 48 2.38 4.22 3.19
CA LEU A 48 2.42 5.65 3.51
C LEU A 48 3.80 6.15 3.99
N LEU A 49 4.70 5.24 4.36
CA LEU A 49 6.09 5.56 4.70
C LEU A 49 7.00 5.64 3.46
N LEU A 50 6.53 5.21 2.30
CA LEU A 50 7.28 5.27 1.05
C LEU A 50 7.39 6.72 0.56
N GLU A 51 8.53 7.04 -0.05
CA GLU A 51 8.69 8.27 -0.83
C GLU A 51 7.79 8.22 -2.06
N GLU A 52 7.27 9.36 -2.50
CA GLU A 52 6.26 9.43 -3.58
C GLU A 52 6.65 8.65 -4.86
N PRO A 53 7.89 8.75 -5.39
CA PRO A 53 8.28 7.97 -6.56
C PRO A 53 8.22 6.45 -6.31
N THR A 54 8.65 6.02 -5.13
CA THR A 54 8.65 4.61 -4.72
C THR A 54 7.22 4.12 -4.51
N ALA A 55 6.38 4.90 -3.84
CA ALA A 55 4.96 4.59 -3.62
C ALA A 55 4.24 4.36 -4.96
N LEU A 56 4.47 5.23 -5.94
CA LEU A 56 3.88 5.14 -7.27
C LEU A 56 4.33 3.86 -8.00
N HIS A 57 5.63 3.58 -7.99
CA HIS A 57 6.17 2.37 -8.62
C HIS A 57 5.68 1.09 -7.95
N VAL A 58 5.63 1.07 -6.62
CA VAL A 58 5.11 -0.07 -5.86
C VAL A 58 3.63 -0.28 -6.15
N PHE A 59 2.82 0.79 -6.12
CA PHE A 59 1.39 0.70 -6.40
C PHE A 59 1.12 0.14 -7.80
N ARG A 60 1.79 0.67 -8.82
CA ARG A 60 1.68 0.17 -10.21
C ARG A 60 2.19 -1.26 -10.37
N GLY A 61 3.12 -1.71 -9.52
CA GLY A 61 3.62 -3.08 -9.51
C GLY A 61 2.67 -4.09 -8.83
N LEU A 62 1.75 -3.63 -7.98
CA LEU A 62 0.71 -4.47 -7.39
C LEU A 62 -0.31 -4.91 -8.45
N ARG A 63 -0.93 -6.08 -8.23
CA ARG A 63 -2.09 -6.50 -9.04
C ARG A 63 -3.26 -5.56 -8.79
N PHE A 64 -4.17 -5.47 -9.75
CA PHE A 64 -5.30 -4.55 -9.68
C PHE A 64 -6.16 -4.76 -8.43
N GLU A 65 -6.40 -6.01 -8.03
CA GLU A 65 -7.14 -6.33 -6.81
C GLU A 65 -6.39 -5.87 -5.55
N GLU A 66 -5.07 -5.97 -5.54
CA GLU A 66 -4.22 -5.54 -4.43
C GLU A 66 -4.16 -4.01 -4.31
N GLN A 67 -4.13 -3.31 -5.45
CA GLN A 67 -4.28 -1.85 -5.53
C GLN A 67 -5.60 -1.40 -4.90
N LEU A 68 -6.70 -2.07 -5.27
CA LEU A 68 -8.01 -1.76 -4.70
C LEU A 68 -8.06 -2.08 -3.21
N ILE A 69 -7.59 -3.26 -2.77
CA ILE A 69 -7.52 -3.60 -1.33
C ILE A 69 -6.80 -2.52 -0.54
N LEU A 70 -5.64 -2.07 -1.03
CA LEU A 70 -4.86 -1.02 -0.37
C LEU A 70 -5.62 0.31 -0.33
N LEU A 71 -6.20 0.72 -1.45
CA LEU A 71 -6.94 1.98 -1.58
C LEU A 71 -8.20 2.00 -0.70
N TYR A 72 -8.93 0.89 -0.60
CA TYR A 72 -10.12 0.80 0.28
C TYR A 72 -9.77 0.75 1.77
N ALA A 73 -8.56 0.31 2.12
CA ALA A 73 -8.09 0.28 3.49
C ALA A 73 -7.57 1.63 4.00
N MET A 74 -7.27 2.55 3.09
CA MET A 74 -6.82 3.91 3.38
C MET A 74 -7.98 4.81 3.82
N GLU A 75 -7.67 5.80 4.66
CA GLU A 75 -8.57 6.91 4.95
C GLU A 75 -8.73 7.84 3.72
N SER A 76 -9.77 8.67 3.70
CA SER A 76 -10.08 9.52 2.54
C SER A 76 -8.96 10.50 2.17
N SER A 77 -8.21 11.00 3.14
CA SER A 77 -7.04 11.88 2.91
C SER A 77 -5.89 11.12 2.25
N GLU A 78 -5.62 9.90 2.70
CA GLU A 78 -4.58 9.00 2.18
C GLU A 78 -4.90 8.54 0.76
N GLN A 79 -6.17 8.19 0.51
CA GLN A 79 -6.66 7.88 -0.84
C GLN A 79 -6.45 9.07 -1.76
N SER A 80 -6.80 10.28 -1.29
CA SER A 80 -6.67 11.50 -2.08
C SER A 80 -5.21 11.81 -2.40
N TRP A 81 -4.30 11.62 -1.44
CA TRP A 81 -2.86 11.73 -1.66
C TRP A 81 -2.40 10.79 -2.77
N LEU A 82 -2.67 9.50 -2.67
CA LEU A 82 -2.25 8.52 -3.69
C LEU A 82 -2.88 8.79 -5.06
N LEU A 83 -4.19 9.08 -5.09
CA LEU A 83 -4.90 9.39 -6.34
C LEU A 83 -4.37 10.64 -7.05
N ASN A 84 -3.81 11.59 -6.30
CA ASN A 84 -3.19 12.79 -6.87
C ASN A 84 -1.78 12.54 -7.43
N LEU A 85 -1.14 11.43 -7.06
CA LEU A 85 0.16 11.02 -7.62
C LEU A 85 0.02 10.25 -8.95
N LEU A 86 -1.17 9.72 -9.23
CA LEU A 86 -1.45 8.93 -10.43
C LEU A 86 -1.70 9.82 -11.65
N GLU A 87 -1.54 9.22 -12.83
CA GLU A 87 -1.93 9.89 -14.07
C GLU A 87 -3.46 10.02 -14.16
N PRO A 88 -3.99 11.05 -14.86
CA PRO A 88 -5.42 11.34 -14.88
C PRO A 88 -6.30 10.17 -15.34
N ASP A 89 -5.80 9.32 -16.23
CA ASP A 89 -6.49 8.13 -16.73
C ASP A 89 -6.52 7.01 -15.69
N GLU A 90 -5.40 6.71 -15.03
CA GLU A 90 -5.31 5.78 -13.90
C GLU A 90 -6.26 6.22 -12.77
N GLN A 91 -6.21 7.51 -12.43
CA GLN A 91 -7.06 8.12 -11.42
C GLN A 91 -8.55 7.97 -11.78
N ALA A 92 -8.93 8.24 -13.03
CA ALA A 92 -10.31 8.15 -13.49
C ALA A 92 -10.87 6.73 -13.37
N VAL A 93 -10.07 5.71 -13.70
CA VAL A 93 -10.46 4.29 -13.58
C VAL A 93 -10.72 3.93 -12.11
N LEU A 94 -9.79 4.26 -11.22
CA LEU A 94 -9.93 3.94 -9.79
C LEU A 94 -11.09 4.70 -9.16
N LEU A 95 -11.26 5.99 -9.47
CA LEU A 95 -12.39 6.81 -8.99
C LEU A 95 -13.74 6.29 -9.49
N ALA A 96 -13.80 5.76 -10.71
CA ALA A 96 -15.03 5.15 -11.22
C ALA A 96 -15.41 3.90 -10.42
N ILE A 97 -14.43 3.11 -10.00
CA ILE A 97 -14.65 1.89 -9.20
C ILE A 97 -15.01 2.22 -7.76
N LEU A 98 -14.30 3.16 -7.13
CA LEU A 98 -14.61 3.63 -5.77
C LEU A 98 -16.06 4.14 -5.68
N ARG A 99 -16.48 4.96 -6.66
CA ARG A 99 -17.87 5.50 -6.73
C ARG A 99 -18.94 4.42 -6.87
N ARG A 100 -18.62 3.29 -7.52
CA ARG A 100 -19.56 2.18 -7.69
C ARG A 100 -19.68 1.31 -6.43
N GLY A 101 -18.79 1.46 -5.44
CA GLY A 101 -18.79 0.65 -4.21
C GLY A 101 -18.61 -0.85 -4.44
N GLN A 102 -18.18 -1.26 -5.64
CA GLN A 102 -18.26 -2.64 -6.12
C GLN A 102 -17.22 -3.59 -5.51
N PHE A 103 -16.26 -3.08 -4.74
CA PHE A 103 -15.21 -3.90 -4.13
C PHE A 103 -15.57 -4.44 -2.74
N ARG A 104 -16.75 -4.12 -2.19
CA ARG A 104 -17.14 -4.49 -0.82
C ARG A 104 -17.53 -5.96 -0.60
N LEU A 105 -17.36 -6.88 -1.56
CA LEU A 105 -18.09 -8.17 -1.51
C LEU A 105 -17.28 -9.48 -1.43
N SER A 106 -15.96 -9.49 -1.20
CA SER A 106 -15.27 -10.79 -1.04
C SER A 106 -14.26 -10.92 0.11
N TYR A 107 -13.77 -9.84 0.71
CA TYR A 107 -12.71 -9.95 1.74
C TYR A 107 -13.18 -9.74 3.19
N ALA A 108 -14.45 -9.35 3.41
CA ALA A 108 -15.01 -9.15 4.75
C ALA A 108 -15.33 -10.46 5.52
N THR A 109 -14.87 -11.62 5.05
CA THR A 109 -15.14 -12.93 5.70
C THR A 109 -13.88 -13.73 6.03
N ALA A 110 -12.68 -13.17 5.85
CA ALA A 110 -11.43 -13.87 6.18
C ALA A 110 -10.81 -13.42 7.51
N ASP A 111 -11.64 -13.32 8.55
CA ASP A 111 -11.21 -13.30 9.96
C ASP A 111 -12.31 -13.96 10.82
N ILE A 112 -12.25 -15.28 10.96
CA ILE A 112 -12.72 -16.06 12.12
C ILE A 112 -11.63 -17.08 12.44
#